data_AF-A0A7K3YAM7-F1
#
_entry.id   AF-A0A7K3YAM7-F1
#
_cell.length_a   1.000
_cell.length_b   1.000
_cell.length_c   1.000
_cell.angle_alpha   90.00
_cell.angle_beta   90.00
_cell.angle_gamma   90.00
#
_symmetry.space_group_name_H-M   'P 1'
#
loop_
_entity.id
_entity.type
_entity.pdbx_description
1 polymer ?
#
loop_
_entity_poly.entity_id
_entity_poly.type
_entity_poly.pdbx_seq_one_letter_code
_entity_poly.pdbx_strand_id
1 'polypeptide(L)'
;MKQDRVSTGCPPLDDLLGGGLERRAITQVYGEPASGKSVFCLLATVAALRAGNPVVYIDTEGFSVERFLQIAGDDAEEFADRLYLFEPLDFIQQGAMIADAEVVLKKSDPAGLMVVDSATALYRTELGLGRETVRTLSHHMVRLLGLAK
;
A
#
# COMPACT_ATOMS: atom_id res chain seq x y z
N MET A 1 -10.47 14.20 -19.28
CA MET A 1 -10.28 14.24 -17.81
C MET A 1 -9.18 13.25 -17.41
N LYS A 2 -7.90 13.59 -17.62
CA LYS A 2 -6.79 12.62 -17.56
C LYS A 2 -5.64 13.18 -16.69
N GLN A 3 -5.87 13.50 -15.41
CA GLN A 3 -4.83 14.15 -14.57
C GLN A 3 -4.84 13.81 -13.06
N ASP A 4 -5.43 12.69 -12.61
CA ASP A 4 -5.42 12.35 -11.17
C ASP A 4 -5.05 10.87 -10.93
N ARG A 5 -3.90 10.43 -11.49
CA ARG A 5 -3.37 9.06 -11.33
C ARG A 5 -1.99 9.08 -10.69
N VAL A 6 -1.66 8.02 -9.95
CA VAL A 6 -0.35 7.79 -9.35
C VAL A 6 0.42 6.80 -10.22
N SER A 7 1.62 7.18 -10.68
CA SER A 7 2.46 6.27 -11.46
C SER A 7 2.83 5.02 -10.64
N THR A 8 2.90 3.87 -11.31
CA THR A 8 3.42 2.62 -10.74
C THR A 8 4.95 2.58 -10.72
N GLY A 9 5.63 3.57 -11.30
CA GLY A 9 7.09 3.55 -11.52
C GLY A 9 7.53 2.67 -12.68
N CYS A 10 6.59 2.05 -13.40
CA CYS A 10 6.84 1.19 -14.55
C CYS A 10 5.99 1.67 -15.74
N PRO A 11 6.58 2.36 -16.74
CA PRO A 11 5.82 2.94 -17.84
C PRO A 11 4.93 1.94 -18.61
N PRO A 12 5.38 0.70 -18.91
CA PRO A 12 4.50 -0.30 -19.53
C PRO A 12 3.28 -0.68 -18.69
N LEU A 13 3.38 -0.67 -17.36
CA LEU A 13 2.25 -0.93 -16.47
C LEU A 13 1.34 0.29 -16.36
N ASP A 14 1.90 1.49 -16.35
CA ASP A 14 1.11 2.72 -16.40
C ASP A 14 0.27 2.76 -17.66
N ASP A 15 0.84 2.42 -18.82
CA ASP A 15 0.12 2.33 -20.09
C ASP A 15 -1.01 1.29 -20.03
N LEU A 16 -0.73 0.10 -19.47
CA LEU A 16 -1.74 -0.95 -19.27
C LEU A 16 -2.89 -0.49 -18.37
N LEU A 17 -2.60 0.33 -17.36
CA LEU A 17 -3.58 0.87 -16.41
C LEU A 17 -4.23 2.18 -16.87
N GLY A 18 -3.92 2.67 -18.08
CA GLY A 18 -4.48 3.90 -18.62
C GLY A 18 -3.88 5.19 -18.03
N GLY A 19 -2.64 5.13 -17.57
CA GLY A 19 -1.85 6.23 -17.01
C GLY A 19 -1.48 6.06 -15.53
N GLY A 20 -1.54 4.83 -14.99
CA GLY A 20 -1.20 4.51 -13.60
C GLY A 20 -2.41 4.20 -12.71
N LEU A 21 -2.15 4.14 -11.41
CA LEU A 21 -3.12 3.83 -10.36
C LEU A 21 -4.15 4.95 -10.21
N GLU A 22 -5.41 4.59 -10.14
CA GLU A 22 -6.51 5.53 -9.95
C GLU A 22 -6.55 6.03 -8.52
N ARG A 23 -6.55 7.36 -8.32
CA ARG A 23 -6.81 7.93 -7.00
C ARG A 23 -8.27 7.69 -6.62
N ARG A 24 -8.53 7.69 -5.32
CA ARG A 24 -9.85 7.40 -4.76
C ARG A 24 -10.42 6.03 -5.15
N ALA A 25 -9.53 5.07 -5.39
CA ALA A 25 -9.87 3.70 -5.70
C ALA A 25 -8.94 2.74 -4.96
N ILE A 26 -9.42 1.52 -4.70
CA ILE A 26 -8.59 0.41 -4.27
C ILE A 26 -8.17 -0.36 -5.51
N THR A 27 -6.86 -0.47 -5.74
CA THR A 27 -6.31 -1.35 -6.77
C THR A 27 -5.78 -2.62 -6.11
N GLN A 28 -6.33 -3.78 -6.48
CA GLN A 28 -5.89 -5.07 -5.96
C GLN A 28 -4.96 -5.77 -6.95
N VAL A 29 -3.77 -6.13 -6.49
CA VAL A 29 -2.82 -6.96 -7.24
C VAL A 29 -2.80 -8.36 -6.63
N TYR A 30 -3.06 -9.39 -7.43
CA TYR A 30 -3.12 -10.79 -6.97
C TYR A 30 -2.31 -11.70 -7.90
N GLY A 31 -1.89 -12.85 -7.38
CA GLY A 31 -1.06 -13.81 -8.11
C GLY A 31 -0.28 -14.74 -7.17
N GLU A 32 0.37 -15.74 -7.74
CA GLU A 32 1.18 -16.73 -7.01
C GLU A 32 2.35 -16.11 -6.24
N PRO A 33 2.88 -16.76 -5.18
CA PRO A 33 4.12 -16.32 -4.55
C PRO A 33 5.23 -16.07 -5.59
N ALA A 34 6.10 -15.08 -5.34
CA ALA A 34 7.15 -14.64 -6.26
C ALA A 34 6.68 -14.10 -7.64
N SER A 35 5.38 -13.87 -7.87
CA SER A 35 4.87 -13.24 -9.10
C SER A 35 5.16 -11.73 -9.23
N GLY A 36 5.92 -11.14 -8.29
CA GLY A 36 6.31 -9.73 -8.32
C GLY A 36 5.35 -8.74 -7.63
N LYS A 37 4.36 -9.19 -6.85
CA LYS A 37 3.39 -8.31 -6.14
C LYS A 37 4.07 -7.29 -5.22
N SER A 38 4.92 -7.75 -4.31
CA SER A 38 5.64 -6.87 -3.38
C SER A 38 6.59 -5.93 -4.12
N VAL A 39 7.19 -6.38 -5.22
CA VAL A 39 8.02 -5.53 -6.08
C VAL A 39 7.18 -4.44 -6.75
N PHE A 40 5.97 -4.77 -7.22
CA PHE A 40 5.03 -3.79 -7.76
C PHE A 40 4.65 -2.75 -6.70
N CYS A 41 4.34 -3.19 -5.48
CA CYS A 41 4.05 -2.31 -4.35
C CYS A 41 5.21 -1.34 -4.08
N LEU A 42 6.44 -1.84 -4.01
CA LEU A 42 7.64 -1.00 -3.81
C LEU A 42 7.89 -0.03 -4.97
N LEU A 43 7.67 -0.45 -6.22
CA LEU A 43 7.80 0.44 -7.39
C LEU A 43 6.80 1.60 -7.31
N ALA A 44 5.54 1.32 -7.00
CA ALA A 44 4.51 2.35 -6.81
C ALA A 44 4.80 3.26 -5.61
N THR A 45 5.32 2.70 -4.51
CA THR A 45 5.79 3.46 -3.34
C THR A 45 6.87 4.46 -3.73
N VAL A 46 7.93 4.01 -4.39
CA VAL A 46 9.02 4.90 -4.80
C VAL A 46 8.54 5.95 -5.82
N ALA A 47 7.68 5.57 -6.76
CA ALA A 47 7.12 6.52 -7.72
C ALA A 47 6.27 7.61 -7.03
N ALA A 48 5.47 7.24 -6.03
CA ALA A 48 4.67 8.18 -5.27
C ALA A 48 5.54 9.15 -4.45
N LEU A 49 6.58 8.63 -3.77
CA LEU A 49 7.55 9.42 -3.00
C LEU A 49 8.32 10.39 -3.89
N ARG A 50 8.76 9.93 -5.06
CA ARG A 50 9.44 10.75 -6.08
C ARG A 50 8.55 11.87 -6.62
N ALA A 51 7.25 11.66 -6.67
CA ALA A 51 6.26 12.69 -7.00
C ALA A 51 5.91 13.60 -5.81
N GLY A 52 6.57 13.43 -4.67
CA GLY A 52 6.39 14.22 -3.45
C GLY A 52 5.22 13.80 -2.58
N ASN A 53 4.51 12.71 -2.91
CA ASN A 53 3.39 12.22 -2.11
C ASN A 53 3.91 11.38 -0.93
N PRO A 54 3.34 11.54 0.27
CA PRO A 54 3.62 10.62 1.36
C PRO A 54 3.04 9.25 1.09
N VAL A 55 3.71 8.23 1.63
CA VAL A 55 3.31 6.84 1.48
C VAL A 55 3.17 6.21 2.86
N VAL A 56 2.02 5.58 3.09
CA VAL A 56 1.87 4.65 4.22
C VAL A 56 1.98 3.23 3.67
N TYR A 57 2.93 2.46 4.19
CA TYR A 57 3.13 1.07 3.84
C TYR A 57 2.80 0.19 5.04
N ILE A 58 1.75 -0.61 4.94
CA ILE A 58 1.37 -1.61 5.94
C ILE A 58 1.88 -2.97 5.44
N ASP A 59 2.90 -3.49 6.10
CA ASP A 59 3.58 -4.72 5.71
C ASP A 59 3.28 -5.87 6.66
N THR A 60 2.87 -7.01 6.14
CA THR A 60 2.56 -8.23 6.93
C THR A 60 3.46 -9.42 6.58
N GLU A 61 4.31 -9.29 5.55
CA GLU A 61 5.12 -10.40 5.01
C GLU A 61 6.64 -10.14 5.10
N GLY A 62 7.07 -8.98 5.58
CA GLY A 62 8.45 -8.54 5.74
C GLY A 62 8.87 -7.52 4.69
N PHE A 63 8.96 -6.24 5.07
CA PHE A 63 9.36 -5.15 4.18
C PHE A 63 10.84 -5.29 3.79
N SER A 64 11.12 -5.37 2.48
CA SER A 64 12.49 -5.46 1.98
C SER A 64 13.13 -4.08 1.83
N VAL A 65 13.87 -3.67 2.87
CA VAL A 65 14.67 -2.43 2.85
C VAL A 65 15.69 -2.47 1.71
N GLU A 66 16.36 -3.60 1.48
CA GLU A 66 17.32 -3.75 0.38
C GLU A 66 16.67 -3.46 -0.98
N ARG A 67 15.47 -4.02 -1.24
CA ARG A 67 14.76 -3.77 -2.50
C ARG A 67 14.27 -2.32 -2.60
N PHE A 68 13.82 -1.73 -1.50
CA PHE A 68 13.48 -0.31 -1.48
C PHE A 68 14.68 0.56 -1.87
N LEU A 69 15.84 0.35 -1.25
CA LEU A 69 17.08 1.09 -1.56
C LEU A 69 17.49 0.91 -3.03
N GLN A 70 17.39 -0.32 -3.56
CA GLN A 70 17.69 -0.61 -4.97
C GLN A 70 16.80 0.18 -5.95
N ILE A 71 15.52 0.38 -5.61
CA ILE A 71 14.57 1.08 -6.48
C ILE A 71 14.65 2.60 -6.27
N ALA A 72 14.81 3.05 -5.02
CA ALA A 72 14.89 4.47 -4.66
C ALA A 72 16.19 5.12 -5.14
N GLY A 73 17.30 4.38 -5.12
CA GLY A 73 18.62 4.89 -5.48
C GLY A 73 19.10 5.95 -4.50
N ASP A 74 19.72 7.00 -5.02
CA ASP A 74 20.32 8.08 -4.21
C ASP A 74 19.28 8.89 -3.43
N ASP A 75 18.00 8.85 -3.82
CA ASP A 75 16.91 9.60 -3.19
C ASP A 75 16.33 8.88 -1.95
N ALA A 76 16.82 7.70 -1.60
CA ALA A 76 16.25 6.87 -0.55
C ALA A 76 16.18 7.56 0.82
N GLU A 77 17.20 8.36 1.15
CA GLU A 77 17.26 9.11 2.41
C GLU A 77 16.17 10.19 2.47
N GLU A 78 15.99 10.96 1.38
CA GLU A 78 14.92 11.96 1.28
C GLU A 78 13.52 11.31 1.33
N PHE A 79 13.38 10.13 0.74
CA PHE A 79 12.12 9.42 0.71
C PHE A 79 11.70 8.86 2.07
N ALA A 80 12.66 8.55 2.95
CA ALA A 80 12.39 8.03 4.29
C ALA A 80 11.53 8.98 5.13
N ASP A 81 11.70 10.30 4.97
CA ASP A 81 10.93 11.33 5.69
C ASP A 81 9.42 11.29 5.39
N ARG A 82 9.03 10.67 4.27
CA ARG A 82 7.65 10.60 3.79
C ARG A 82 7.12 9.17 3.68
N LEU A 83 7.91 8.17 4.09
CA LEU A 83 7.54 6.77 4.11
C LEU A 83 7.22 6.32 5.54
N TYR A 84 5.94 6.05 5.80
CA TYR A 84 5.46 5.55 7.09
C TYR A 84 5.26 4.04 7.00
N LEU A 85 6.15 3.28 7.65
CA LEU A 85 6.08 1.81 7.68
C LEU A 85 5.35 1.33 8.95
N PHE A 86 4.38 0.44 8.76
CA PHE A 86 3.64 -0.23 9.82
C PHE A 86 3.70 -1.75 9.63
N GLU A 87 4.05 -2.48 10.69
CA GLU A 87 4.22 -3.94 10.64
C GLU A 87 3.26 -4.62 11.64
N PRO A 88 1.98 -4.81 11.30
CA PRO A 88 1.03 -5.44 12.23
C PRO A 88 1.32 -6.94 12.40
N LEU A 89 1.30 -7.38 13.66
CA LEU A 89 1.48 -8.80 14.01
C LEU A 89 0.16 -9.60 14.00
N ASP A 90 -0.99 -8.90 14.06
CA ASP A 90 -2.32 -9.49 14.12
C ASP A 90 -3.39 -8.54 13.51
N PHE A 91 -4.64 -8.98 13.45
CA PHE A 91 -5.72 -8.16 12.89
C PHE A 91 -6.09 -6.93 13.70
N ILE A 92 -5.98 -7.02 15.02
CA ILE A 92 -6.33 -5.91 15.90
C ILE A 92 -5.34 -4.77 15.64
N GLN A 93 -4.05 -5.11 15.56
CA GLN A 93 -2.99 -4.19 15.18
C GLN A 93 -3.17 -3.68 13.77
N GLN A 94 -3.50 -4.53 12.79
CA GLN A 94 -3.73 -4.07 11.41
C GLN A 94 -4.88 -3.04 11.35
N GLY A 95 -5.99 -3.30 12.03
CA GLY A 95 -7.13 -2.38 12.09
C GLY A 95 -6.79 -1.04 12.77
N ALA A 96 -5.97 -1.07 13.82
CA ALA A 96 -5.45 0.12 14.49
C ALA A 96 -4.48 0.90 13.60
N MET A 97 -3.54 0.22 12.93
CA MET A 97 -2.57 0.85 12.03
C MET A 97 -3.25 1.48 10.80
N ILE A 98 -4.32 0.86 10.26
CA ILE A 98 -5.16 1.50 9.23
C ILE A 98 -5.81 2.79 9.76
N ALA A 99 -6.19 2.84 11.04
CA ALA A 99 -6.71 4.04 11.69
C ALA A 99 -5.65 5.15 11.80
N ASP A 100 -4.43 4.79 12.19
CA ASP A 100 -3.35 5.75 12.35
C ASP A 100 -2.89 6.28 10.99
N ALA A 101 -2.84 5.41 9.99
CA ALA A 101 -2.56 5.76 8.60
C ALA A 101 -3.56 6.81 8.05
N GLU A 102 -4.84 6.72 8.42
CA GLU A 102 -5.84 7.73 8.08
C GLU A 102 -5.48 9.12 8.60
N VAL A 103 -4.96 9.20 9.83
CA VAL A 103 -4.55 10.48 10.44
C VAL A 103 -3.35 11.07 9.71
N VAL A 104 -2.39 10.23 9.31
CA VAL A 104 -1.22 10.66 8.53
C VAL A 104 -1.67 11.20 7.18
N LEU A 105 -2.41 10.40 6.41
CA LEU A 105 -2.78 10.72 5.04
C LEU A 105 -3.74 11.93 4.93
N LYS A 106 -4.63 12.14 5.91
CA LYS A 106 -5.54 13.30 5.92
C LYS A 106 -4.85 14.62 6.24
N LYS A 107 -3.70 14.59 6.90
CA LYS A 107 -2.92 15.80 7.25
C LYS A 107 -1.93 16.18 6.15
N SER A 108 -1.75 15.31 5.17
CA SER A 108 -0.83 15.51 4.06
C SER A 108 -1.49 16.22 2.89
N ASP A 109 -0.80 17.21 2.33
CA ASP A 109 -1.08 17.80 1.03
C ASP A 109 0.23 17.76 0.22
N PRO A 110 0.32 16.98 -0.87
CA PRO A 110 -0.75 16.27 -1.57
C PRO A 110 -1.22 14.97 -0.92
N ALA A 111 -2.40 14.48 -1.35
CA ALA A 111 -2.96 13.21 -0.93
C ALA A 111 -2.01 12.03 -1.24
N GLY A 112 -1.72 11.22 -0.22
CA GLY A 112 -0.73 10.14 -0.29
C GLY A 112 -1.21 8.83 -0.93
N LEU A 113 -0.31 7.83 -0.94
CA LEU A 113 -0.58 6.44 -1.34
C LEU A 113 -0.60 5.55 -0.08
N MET A 114 -1.59 4.66 0.02
CA MET A 114 -1.59 3.58 1.01
C MET A 114 -1.34 2.25 0.33
N VAL A 115 -0.34 1.51 0.82
CA VAL A 115 0.00 0.15 0.39
C VAL A 115 -0.27 -0.82 1.54
N VAL A 116 -0.88 -1.96 1.26
CA VAL A 116 -1.09 -3.04 2.22
C VAL A 116 -0.57 -4.35 1.62
N ASP A 117 0.66 -4.74 1.97
CA ASP A 117 1.34 -5.92 1.44
C ASP A 117 1.64 -6.95 2.55
N SER A 118 0.92 -8.05 2.69
CA SER A 118 -0.33 -8.36 2.01
C SER A 118 -1.50 -8.27 2.99
N ALA A 119 -2.65 -7.81 2.49
CA ALA A 119 -3.87 -7.92 3.27
C ALA A 119 -4.10 -9.39 3.69
N THR A 120 -3.83 -10.35 2.78
CA THR A 120 -4.17 -11.78 2.90
C THR A 120 -3.31 -12.62 3.82
N ALA A 121 -2.11 -12.19 4.19
CA ALA A 121 -1.17 -13.02 4.96
C ALA A 121 -1.73 -13.39 6.33
N LEU A 122 -2.16 -12.37 7.09
CA LEU A 122 -2.80 -12.53 8.39
C LEU A 122 -4.10 -13.35 8.27
N TYR A 123 -4.84 -13.21 7.15
CA TYR A 123 -6.06 -14.01 6.92
C TYR A 123 -5.74 -15.47 6.72
N ARG A 124 -4.71 -15.82 5.95
CA ARG A 124 -4.35 -17.22 5.73
C ARG A 124 -3.95 -17.95 7.00
N THR A 125 -3.26 -17.27 7.91
CA THR A 125 -2.88 -17.84 9.22
C THR A 125 -4.09 -18.08 10.12
N GLU A 126 -5.13 -17.25 9.99
CA GLU A 126 -6.34 -17.28 10.82
C GLU A 126 -7.57 -17.91 10.14
N LEU A 127 -7.46 -18.41 8.91
CA LEU A 127 -8.57 -19.04 8.15
C LEU A 127 -9.19 -20.25 8.88
N GLY A 128 -8.53 -20.80 9.89
CA GLY A 128 -9.10 -21.81 10.79
C GLY A 128 -10.17 -21.29 11.76
N LEU A 129 -10.37 -19.97 11.90
CA LEU A 129 -11.17 -19.33 12.96
C LEU A 129 -12.63 -18.97 12.56
N GLY A 130 -13.06 -19.30 11.35
CA GLY A 130 -14.48 -19.26 10.97
C GLY A 130 -15.05 -17.89 10.56
N ARG A 131 -16.37 -17.69 10.74
CA ARG A 131 -17.15 -16.56 10.18
C ARG A 131 -16.72 -15.17 10.72
N GLU A 132 -16.10 -15.11 11.89
CA GLU A 132 -15.69 -13.84 12.50
C GLU A 132 -14.53 -13.18 11.74
N THR A 133 -13.54 -13.94 11.31
CA THR A 133 -12.40 -13.45 10.54
C THR A 133 -12.83 -12.78 9.22
N VAL A 134 -13.82 -13.38 8.53
CA VAL A 134 -14.41 -12.82 7.29
C VAL A 134 -15.13 -11.50 7.56
N ARG A 135 -15.80 -11.37 8.71
CA ARG A 135 -16.47 -10.14 9.10
C ARG A 135 -15.46 -9.03 9.40
N THR A 136 -14.36 -9.34 10.09
CA THR A 136 -13.27 -8.39 10.35
C THR A 136 -12.60 -7.92 9.06
N LEU A 137 -12.33 -8.83 8.12
CA LEU A 137 -11.85 -8.47 6.77
C LEU A 137 -12.77 -7.47 6.08
N SER A 138 -14.06 -7.79 6.05
CA SER A 138 -15.05 -6.94 5.41
C SER A 138 -15.07 -5.54 6.04
N HIS A 139 -14.91 -5.45 7.37
CA HIS A 139 -14.82 -4.18 8.08
C HIS A 139 -13.54 -3.39 7.71
N HIS A 140 -12.39 -4.06 7.61
CA HIS A 140 -11.14 -3.44 7.16
C HIS A 140 -11.26 -2.92 5.72
N MET A 141 -11.83 -3.70 4.81
CA MET A 141 -12.04 -3.29 3.42
C MET A 141 -12.97 -2.08 3.31
N VAL A 142 -14.08 -2.05 4.06
CA VAL A 142 -14.99 -0.89 4.10
C VAL A 142 -14.26 0.36 4.60
N ARG A 143 -13.39 0.21 5.61
CA ARG A 143 -12.59 1.32 6.11
C ARG A 143 -11.61 1.85 5.06
N LEU A 144 -10.87 0.96 4.40
CA LEU A 144 -9.96 1.32 3.31
C LEU A 144 -10.70 2.03 2.15
N LEU A 145 -11.90 1.58 1.79
CA LEU A 145 -12.76 2.25 0.81
C LEU A 145 -13.18 3.65 1.27
N GLY A 146 -13.38 3.84 2.57
CA GLY A 146 -13.65 5.14 3.18
C GLY A 146 -12.47 6.12 3.08
N LEU A 147 -11.24 5.61 3.10
CA LEU A 147 -10.00 6.39 2.95
C LEU A 147 -9.73 6.79 1.51
N ALA A 148 -10.18 5.98 0.56
CA ALA A 148 -10.07 6.24 -0.86
C ALA A 148 -11.12 7.25 -1.36
N LYS A 149 -11.49 8.28 -0.59
CA LYS A 149 -12.46 9.32 -0.99
C LYS A 149 -11.79 10.68 -1.20
#